data_AF-A0A6L3ZCQ0-F1
#
_entry.id   AF-A0A6L3ZCQ0-F1
#
_cell.length_a   1.000
_cell.length_b   1.000
_cell.length_c   1.000
_cell.angle_alpha   90.00
_cell.angle_beta   90.00
_cell.angle_gamma   90.00
#
_symmetry.space_group_name_H-M   'P 1'
#
loop_
_entity.id
_entity.type
_entity.pdbx_description
1 polymer ?
#
loop_
_entity_poly.entity_id
_entity_poly.type
_entity_poly.pdbx_seq_one_letter_code
_entity_poly.pdbx_strand_id
1 'polypeptide(L)' 'MICYAPFNFTSDSPKSGIETQIIDFLEKNPNSDAHTIAASIDYSYASVSAKMSYLKRLGVVRVVDTVKVQFGRSRNLWAL' A
#
# COMPACT_ATOMS: atom_id res chain seq x y z
N MET A 1 8.58 -45.47 -9.12
CA MET A 1 8.24 -44.70 -7.91
C MET A 1 8.96 -43.37 -8.01
N ILE A 2 8.28 -42.36 -8.57
CA ILE A 2 8.80 -41.00 -8.71
C ILE A 2 7.80 -40.13 -7.95
N CYS A 3 8.22 -39.62 -6.80
CA CYS A 3 7.42 -38.71 -6.00
C CYS A 3 7.35 -37.36 -6.72
N TYR A 4 6.24 -37.10 -7.40
CA TYR A 4 5.90 -35.75 -7.85
C TYR A 4 5.54 -34.94 -6.62
N ALA A 5 6.43 -34.05 -6.19
CA ALA A 5 6.02 -32.92 -5.37
C ALA A 5 5.11 -32.04 -6.25
N PRO A 6 3.85 -31.79 -5.88
CA PRO A 6 3.09 -30.76 -6.56
C PRO A 6 3.75 -29.43 -6.17
N PHE A 7 4.53 -28.87 -7.10
CA PHE A 7 4.78 -27.44 -7.11
C PHE A 7 3.44 -26.77 -7.34
N ASN A 8 2.73 -26.53 -6.24
CA ASN A 8 1.47 -25.83 -6.21
C ASN A 8 1.78 -24.33 -6.39
N PHE A 9 2.11 -23.93 -7.62
CA PHE A 9 2.01 -22.55 -8.06
C PHE A 9 0.56 -22.26 -8.44
N THR A 10 -0.37 -22.47 -7.51
CA THR A 10 -1.74 -21.96 -7.63
C THR A 10 -1.81 -20.56 -7.07
N SER A 11 -1.32 -19.59 -7.84
CA SER A 11 -1.85 -18.22 -7.85
C SER A 11 -1.22 -17.45 -9.00
N ASP A 12 -1.66 -17.80 -10.20
CA ASP A 12 -1.55 -16.95 -11.37
C ASP A 12 -2.52 -15.78 -11.23
N SER A 13 -2.18 -14.86 -10.32
CA SER A 13 -2.68 -13.50 -10.24
C SER A 13 -1.55 -12.64 -9.67
N PRO A 14 -0.62 -12.14 -10.51
CA PRO A 14 0.40 -11.20 -10.06
C PRO A 14 -0.17 -9.78 -9.91
N LYS A 15 -1.33 -9.65 -9.25
CA LYS A 15 -2.00 -8.38 -8.96
C LYS A 15 -2.46 -8.33 -7.50
N SER A 16 -1.67 -7.63 -6.69
CA SER A 16 -2.14 -6.85 -5.55
C SER A 16 -2.69 -7.57 -4.32
N GLY A 17 -1.79 -8.07 -3.46
CA GLY A 17 -2.12 -8.21 -2.03
C GLY A 17 -2.01 -6.88 -1.29
N ILE A 18 -0.96 -6.12 -1.56
CA ILE A 18 -0.61 -4.90 -0.82
C ILE A 18 -1.47 -3.71 -1.27
N GLU A 19 -1.73 -3.53 -2.55
CA GLU A 19 -2.57 -2.40 -2.98
C GLU A 19 -4.00 -2.53 -2.42
N THR A 20 -4.54 -3.75 -2.37
CA THR A 20 -5.83 -4.04 -1.73
C THR A 20 -5.79 -3.72 -0.24
N GLN A 21 -4.75 -4.14 0.49
CA GLN A 21 -4.60 -3.79 1.92
C GLN A 21 -4.47 -2.28 2.16
N ILE A 22 -3.78 -1.56 1.26
CA ILE A 22 -3.69 -0.09 1.32
C ILE A 22 -5.07 0.54 1.11
N ILE A 23 -5.84 0.05 0.14
CA ILE A 23 -7.20 0.53 -0.15
C ILE A 23 -8.12 0.25 1.04
N ASP A 24 -8.18 -1.00 1.52
CA ASP A 24 -8.98 -1.42 2.67
C ASP A 24 -8.64 -0.61 3.94
N PHE A 25 -7.36 -0.28 4.12
CA PHE A 25 -6.93 0.57 5.22
C PHE A 25 -7.43 2.01 5.07
N LEU A 26 -7.31 2.59 3.87
CA LEU A 26 -7.76 3.96 3.58
C LEU A 26 -9.28 4.10 3.61
N GLU A 27 -10.04 3.06 3.29
CA GLU A 27 -11.50 3.02 3.48
C GLU A 27 -11.88 3.20 4.95
N LYS A 28 -11.14 2.52 5.84
CA LYS A 28 -11.40 2.55 7.29
C LYS A 28 -10.81 3.79 7.98
N ASN A 29 -9.69 4.30 7.45
CA ASN A 29 -8.91 5.38 8.04
C ASN A 29 -8.52 6.41 6.97
N PRO A 30 -9.48 7.24 6.49
CA PRO A 30 -9.17 8.29 5.54
C PRO A 30 -8.21 9.33 6.14
N ASN A 31 -7.49 10.05 5.28
CA ASN A 31 -6.49 11.05 5.67
C ASN A 31 -5.28 10.49 6.43
N SER A 32 -4.87 9.27 6.10
CA SER A 32 -3.69 8.62 6.70
C SER A 32 -2.43 8.84 5.86
N ASP A 33 -1.28 8.94 6.52
CA ASP A 33 0.02 9.06 5.84
C ASP A 33 0.65 7.70 5.54
N ALA A 34 1.54 7.66 4.54
CA ALA A 34 2.18 6.43 4.10
C ALA A 34 3.01 5.70 5.18
N HIS A 35 3.52 6.40 6.21
CA HIS A 35 4.19 5.72 7.33
C HIS A 35 3.21 4.97 8.21
N THR A 36 2.08 5.60 8.54
CA THR A 36 1.02 4.97 9.35
C THR A 36 0.46 3.75 8.65
N ILE A 37 0.24 3.85 7.34
CA ILE A 37 -0.25 2.73 6.52
C ILE A 37 0.76 1.60 6.54
N ALA A 38 2.03 1.90 6.23
CA ALA A 38 3.12 0.93 6.23
C ALA A 38 3.27 0.20 7.58
N ALA A 39 3.16 0.94 8.69
CA ALA A 39 3.18 0.34 10.03
C ALA A 39 1.95 -0.54 10.29
N SER A 40 0.76 -0.15 9.82
CA SER A 40 -0.47 -0.91 10.05
C SER A 40 -0.53 -2.22 9.27
N ILE A 41 0.06 -2.28 8.08
CA ILE A 41 0.06 -3.49 7.23
C ILE A 41 1.37 -4.29 7.37
N ASP A 42 2.20 -3.94 8.36
CA ASP A 42 3.53 -4.53 8.61
C ASP A 42 4.37 -4.67 7.33
N TYR A 43 4.52 -3.55 6.62
CA TYR A 43 5.19 -3.51 5.31
C TYR A 43 6.17 -2.36 5.17
N SER A 44 7.13 -2.51 4.26
CA SER A 44 8.14 -1.47 4.03
C SER A 44 7.52 -0.18 3.50
N TYR A 45 7.83 0.94 4.15
CA TYR A 45 7.43 2.27 3.72
C TYR A 45 7.79 2.55 2.25
N ALA A 46 8.97 2.13 1.80
CA ALA A 46 9.41 2.37 0.42
C ALA A 46 8.46 1.69 -0.58
N SER A 47 8.07 0.45 -0.29
CA SER A 47 7.14 -0.30 -1.11
C SER A 47 5.73 0.29 -1.06
N VAL A 48 5.23 0.65 0.13
CA VAL A 48 3.92 1.31 0.28
C VAL A 48 3.89 2.63 -0.48
N SER A 49 4.94 3.45 -0.36
CA SER A 49 5.05 4.73 -1.08
C SER A 49 5.04 4.54 -2.61
N ALA A 50 5.76 3.53 -3.12
CA ALA A 50 5.73 3.17 -4.53
C ALA A 50 4.33 2.70 -4.99
N LYS A 51 3.66 1.88 -4.17
CA LYS A 51 2.30 1.40 -4.45
C LYS A 51 1.25 2.51 -4.38
N MET A 52 1.32 3.41 -3.41
CA MET A 52 0.45 4.59 -3.35
C MET A 52 0.65 5.51 -4.56
N SER A 53 1.89 5.71 -5.00
CA SER A 53 2.19 6.47 -6.22
C SER A 53 1.64 5.80 -7.47
N TYR A 54 1.62 4.46 -7.51
CA TYR A 54 0.97 3.69 -8.56
C TYR A 54 -0.56 3.85 -8.52
N LEU A 55 -1.19 3.65 -7.37
CA LEU A 55 -2.64 3.82 -7.18
C LEU A 55 -3.12 5.25 -7.49
N LYS A 56 -2.29 6.26 -7.18
CA LYS A 56 -2.56 7.65 -7.53
C LYS A 56 -2.62 7.85 -9.03
N ARG A 57 -1.68 7.26 -9.77
CA ARG A 57 -1.65 7.34 -11.25
C ARG A 57 -2.85 6.65 -11.89
N LEU A 58 -3.40 5.63 -11.23
CA LEU A 58 -4.63 4.97 -11.66
C LEU A 58 -5.91 5.72 -11.26
N GLY A 59 -5.80 6.80 -10.46
CA GLY A 59 -6.95 7.56 -9.97
C GLY A 59 -7.72 6.88 -8.82
N VAL A 60 -7.13 5.87 -8.18
CA VAL A 60 -7.77 5.13 -7.07
C VAL A 60 -7.60 5.85 -5.73
N VAL A 61 -6.47 6.52 -5.53
CA VAL A 61 -6.19 7.31 -4.32
C VAL A 61 -5.72 8.70 -4.70
N ARG A 62 -5.95 9.66 -3.82
CA ARG A 62 -5.44 11.04 -3.96
C ARG A 62 -4.74 11.50 -2.69
N VAL A 63 -3.86 12.48 -2.87
CA VAL A 63 -3.31 13.25 -1.75
C VAL A 63 -4.34 14.32 -1.41
N VAL A 64 -4.85 14.29 -0.18
CA VAL A 64 -5.87 15.24 0.31
C VAL A 64 -5.21 16.46 0.93
N ASP A 65 -4.13 16.26 1.67
CA ASP A 65 -3.40 17.33 2.33
C ASP A 65 -1.93 16.96 2.51
N THR A 66 -1.09 17.95 2.77
CA THR A 66 0.33 17.78 3.10
C THR A 66 0.61 18.47 4.42
N VAL A 67 0.80 17.68 5.47
CA VAL A 67 1.05 18.20 6.83
C VAL A 67 2.56 18.36 7.03
N LYS A 68 2.97 19.51 7.60
CA LYS A 68 4.35 19.71 8.05
C LYS A 68 4.56 18.95 9.36
N VAL A 69 5.52 18.03 9.35
CA VAL A 69 6.03 17.37 10.56
C VAL A 69 7.35 18.01 10.99
N GLN A 70 7.79 17.67 12.20
CA GLN A 70 9.01 18.21 12.80
C GLN A 70 10.22 18.05 11.87
N PHE A 71 11.19 18.97 12.02
CA PHE A 71 12.42 19.01 11.22
C PHE A 71 12.22 19.28 9.73
N GLY A 72 11.20 20.07 9.37
CA GLY A 72 10.97 20.51 7.99
C GLY A 72 10.56 19.40 7.03
N ARG A 73 10.19 18.22 7.55
CA ARG A 73 9.65 17.13 6.75
C ARG A 73 8.16 17.33 6.52
N SER A 74 7.66 16.80 5.42
CA SER A 74 6.24 16.88 5.05
C SER A 74 5.69 15.47 4.93
N ARG A 75 4.45 15.24 5.36
CA ARG A 75 3.73 13.97 5.15
C ARG A 75 2.48 14.23 4.33
N ASN A 76 2.32 13.45 3.27
CA ASN A 76 1.10 13.46 2.47
C ASN A 76 0.05 12.60 3.15
N LEU A 77 -1.13 13.17 3.37
CA LEU A 77 -2.32 12.45 3.79
C LEU A 77 -3.04 11.94 2.55
N TRP A 78 -3.41 10.67 2.59
CA TRP A 78 -4.03 9.97 1.47
C TRP A 78 -5.47 9.61 1.79
N ALA A 79 -6.30 9.61 0.75
CA ALA A 79 -7.64 9.06 0.76
C ALA A 79 -7.94 8.44 -0.60
N LEU A 80 -9.07 7.76 -0.70
CA LEU A 80 -9.62 7.27 -1.96
C LEU A 80 -10.15 8.45 -2.80
#